data_AF-G8HQD8-F1
#
_entry.id   AF-G8HQD8-F1
#
_cell.length_a   1.000
_cell.length_b   1.000
_cell.length_c   1.000
_cell.angle_alpha   90.00
_cell.angle_beta   90.00
_cell.angle_gamma   90.00
#
_symmetry.space_group_name_H-M   'P 1'
#
loop_
_entity.id
_entity.type
_entity.pdbx_description
1 polymer ?
#
loop_
_entity_poly.entity_id
_entity_poly.type
_entity_poly.pdbx_seq_one_letter_code
_entity_poly.pdbx_strand_id
1 'polypeptide(L)'
;AIQCRITTEDPSNNFAPDTGKIDVYRTSSGFGIRLDGGNGFGGAVISPYYDSLLVKTTAYSRTFEDAVRKSIRAIKESTITGIKTNVDFLINVLNNETFKKGECDTNFISENPQLFDISPQNDSEYKLLNFIGEKLVNETKGVKKEYDVPVIPIVNSLDGL
;
A
#
# COMPACT_ATOMS: atom_id res chain seq x y z
N ALA A 1 -18.23 15.36 3.84
CA ALA A 1 -17.74 13.97 3.76
C ALA A 1 -17.05 13.79 2.42
N ILE A 2 -16.10 12.86 2.31
CA ILE A 2 -15.38 12.55 1.08
C ILE A 2 -15.41 11.04 0.91
N GLN A 3 -15.75 10.55 -0.29
CA GLN A 3 -15.73 9.13 -0.62
C GLN A 3 -14.67 8.88 -1.69
N CYS A 4 -13.76 7.96 -1.42
CA CYS A 4 -12.77 7.45 -2.37
C CYS A 4 -13.08 6.00 -2.71
N ARG A 5 -13.06 5.66 -4.00
CA ARG A 5 -13.20 4.28 -4.48
C ARG A 5 -11.80 3.72 -4.70
N ILE A 6 -11.40 2.77 -3.86
CA ILE A 6 -10.15 2.04 -4.05
C ILE A 6 -10.45 0.91 -5.04
N THR A 7 -9.77 0.93 -6.17
CA THR A 7 -9.95 -0.01 -7.29
C THR A 7 -8.64 -0.72 -7.62
N THR A 8 -8.70 -1.73 -8.49
CA THR A 8 -7.50 -2.39 -9.05
C THR A 8 -6.90 -1.66 -10.26
N GLU A 9 -7.40 -0.47 -10.60
CA GLU A 9 -6.94 0.30 -11.76
C GLU A 9 -5.52 0.82 -11.51
N ASP A 10 -4.59 0.51 -12.42
CA ASP A 10 -3.21 0.98 -12.36
C ASP A 10 -3.06 2.32 -13.09
N PRO A 11 -2.86 3.45 -12.38
CA PRO A 11 -2.74 4.75 -13.03
C PRO A 11 -1.48 4.88 -13.91
N SER A 12 -0.44 4.07 -13.66
CA SER A 12 0.76 4.02 -14.51
C SER A 12 0.56 3.24 -15.81
N ASN A 13 -0.56 2.50 -15.90
CA ASN A 13 -0.95 1.70 -17.06
C ASN A 13 -2.35 2.10 -17.57
N ASN A 14 -2.56 3.40 -17.78
CA ASN A 14 -3.82 3.96 -18.31
C ASN A 14 -5.09 3.51 -17.55
N PHE A 15 -4.99 3.30 -16.23
CA PHE A 15 -6.08 2.82 -15.37
C PHE A 15 -6.64 1.45 -15.81
N ALA A 16 -5.84 0.64 -16.50
CA ALA A 16 -6.21 -0.75 -16.77
C ALA A 16 -6.42 -1.49 -15.43
N PRO A 17 -7.53 -2.22 -15.25
CA PRO A 17 -7.78 -2.96 -14.03
C PRO A 17 -6.84 -4.16 -13.94
N ASP A 18 -6.05 -4.19 -12.87
CA ASP A 18 -5.19 -5.33 -12.57
C ASP A 18 -6.04 -6.51 -12.05
N THR A 19 -5.56 -7.72 -12.30
CA THR A 19 -6.24 -8.97 -11.94
C THR A 19 -5.26 -9.91 -11.25
N GLY A 20 -5.78 -10.80 -10.42
CA GLY A 20 -4.94 -11.74 -9.69
C GLY A 20 -5.35 -11.89 -8.24
N LYS A 21 -4.46 -12.49 -7.46
CA LYS A 21 -4.73 -12.80 -6.07
C LYS A 21 -4.27 -11.65 -5.16
N ILE A 22 -5.13 -11.26 -4.23
CA ILE A 22 -4.78 -10.36 -3.15
C ILE A 22 -4.05 -11.15 -2.07
N ASP A 23 -2.81 -10.80 -1.79
CA ASP A 23 -1.98 -11.46 -0.77
C ASP A 23 -2.28 -10.90 0.62
N VAL A 24 -2.27 -9.58 0.75
CA VAL A 24 -2.59 -8.86 1.98
C VAL A 24 -3.75 -7.91 1.70
N TYR A 25 -4.75 -7.94 2.57
CA TYR A 25 -5.86 -7.00 2.56
C TYR A 25 -6.11 -6.51 3.99
N ARG A 26 -5.66 -5.29 4.28
CA ARG A 26 -5.88 -4.63 5.56
C ARG A 26 -6.54 -3.29 5.29
N THR A 27 -7.70 -3.09 5.89
CA THR A 27 -8.42 -1.83 5.78
C THR A 27 -8.08 -0.92 6.94
N SER A 28 -8.19 0.39 6.73
CA SER A 28 -8.11 1.37 7.81
C SER A 28 -9.33 1.34 8.73
N SER A 29 -9.29 2.12 9.81
CA SER A 29 -10.42 2.29 10.72
C SER A 29 -10.33 3.63 11.47
N GLY A 30 -11.21 3.85 12.45
CA GLY A 30 -11.14 4.99 13.37
C GLY A 30 -12.28 5.99 13.20
N PHE A 31 -12.29 7.01 14.06
CA PHE A 31 -13.38 7.98 14.11
C PHE A 31 -13.55 8.75 12.79
N GLY A 32 -14.80 8.77 12.31
CA GLY A 32 -15.15 9.44 11.07
C GLY A 32 -14.76 8.68 9.80
N ILE A 33 -14.36 7.40 9.89
CA ILE A 33 -14.14 6.53 8.74
C ILE A 33 -15.25 5.50 8.64
N ARG A 34 -15.84 5.40 7.45
CA ARG A 34 -16.77 4.34 7.05
C ARG A 34 -16.15 3.58 5.87
N LEU A 35 -16.24 2.26 5.92
CA LEU A 35 -15.79 1.38 4.87
C LEU A 35 -16.97 0.54 4.36
N ASP A 36 -17.18 0.57 3.05
CA ASP A 36 -18.13 -0.29 2.37
C ASP A 36 -17.35 -1.22 1.44
N GLY A 37 -17.14 -2.47 1.89
CA GLY A 37 -16.38 -3.47 1.17
C GLY A 37 -17.07 -3.91 -0.12
N GLY A 38 -16.27 -4.12 -1.16
CA GLY A 38 -16.63 -4.79 -2.41
C GLY A 38 -16.03 -6.19 -2.45
N ASN A 39 -15.27 -6.49 -3.52
CA ASN A 39 -14.73 -7.82 -3.78
C ASN A 39 -13.36 -8.10 -3.10
N GLY A 40 -12.87 -7.18 -2.29
CA GLY A 40 -11.56 -7.29 -1.62
C GLY A 40 -11.62 -8.00 -0.27
N PHE A 41 -10.91 -9.11 -0.13
CA PHE A 41 -10.57 -9.74 1.14
C PHE A 41 -9.25 -10.51 1.01
N GLY A 42 -8.63 -10.91 2.13
CA GLY A 42 -7.36 -11.62 2.10
C GLY A 42 -7.46 -12.96 1.36
N GLY A 43 -6.65 -13.14 0.31
CA GLY A 43 -6.68 -14.32 -0.55
C GLY A 43 -7.69 -14.27 -1.69
N ALA A 44 -8.49 -13.21 -1.83
CA ALA A 44 -9.44 -13.04 -2.93
C ALA A 44 -8.74 -13.04 -4.29
N VAL A 45 -9.39 -13.58 -5.31
CA VAL A 45 -8.92 -13.54 -6.70
C VAL A 45 -9.81 -12.59 -7.49
N ILE A 46 -9.25 -11.47 -7.93
CA ILE A 46 -9.94 -10.46 -8.71
C ILE A 46 -9.98 -10.88 -10.17
N SER A 47 -11.19 -11.02 -10.70
CA SER A 47 -11.45 -11.37 -12.10
C SER A 47 -11.56 -10.13 -12.99
N PRO A 48 -11.26 -10.24 -14.30
CA PRO A 48 -11.42 -9.13 -15.25
C PRO A 48 -12.89 -8.84 -15.64
N TYR A 49 -13.85 -9.67 -15.21
CA TYR A 49 -15.22 -9.66 -15.76
C TYR A 49 -16.17 -8.67 -15.08
N TYR A 50 -15.78 -8.10 -13.93
CA TYR A 50 -16.61 -7.19 -13.15
C TYR A 50 -15.86 -5.89 -12.86
N ASP A 51 -16.56 -4.94 -12.25
CA ASP A 51 -15.96 -3.70 -11.74
C ASP A 51 -14.77 -4.00 -10.81
N SER A 52 -13.71 -3.20 -10.94
CA SER A 52 -12.44 -3.31 -10.21
C SER A 52 -12.52 -2.79 -8.77
N LEU A 53 -13.71 -2.45 -8.28
CA LEU A 53 -13.93 -1.90 -6.95
C LEU A 53 -13.57 -2.90 -5.84
N LEU A 54 -12.63 -2.50 -4.97
CA LEU A 54 -12.25 -3.24 -3.78
C LEU A 54 -13.00 -2.75 -2.53
N VAL A 55 -12.97 -1.45 -2.28
CA VAL A 55 -13.62 -0.83 -1.10
C VAL A 55 -13.92 0.64 -1.35
N LYS A 56 -15.06 1.11 -0.83
CA LYS A 56 -15.35 2.55 -0.74
C LYS A 56 -14.95 3.03 0.65
N THR A 57 -14.01 3.98 0.68
CA THR A 57 -13.55 4.61 1.91
C THR A 57 -14.17 5.98 2.02
N THR A 58 -15.06 6.16 2.99
CA THR A 58 -15.75 7.44 3.23
C THR A 58 -15.24 8.08 4.52
N ALA A 59 -14.66 9.28 4.42
CA ALA A 59 -14.26 10.08 5.57
C ALA A 59 -15.27 11.19 5.86
N TYR A 60 -15.56 11.40 7.14
CA TYR A 60 -16.43 12.44 7.64
C TYR A 60 -15.74 13.29 8.71
N SER A 61 -15.94 14.60 8.62
CA SER A 61 -15.60 15.55 9.67
C SER A 61 -16.44 16.82 9.56
N ARG A 62 -16.27 17.71 10.54
CA ARG A 62 -16.93 19.02 10.62
C ARG A 62 -16.41 20.02 9.59
N THR A 63 -15.16 19.88 9.16
CA THR A 63 -14.55 20.70 8.11
C THR A 63 -14.13 19.84 6.94
N PHE A 64 -14.12 20.43 5.73
CA PHE A 64 -13.68 19.73 4.54
C PHE A 64 -12.19 19.35 4.62
N GLU A 65 -11.34 20.26 5.09
CA GLU A 65 -9.91 20.02 5.30
C GLU A 65 -9.65 18.81 6.22
N ASP A 66 -10.37 18.67 7.34
CA ASP A 66 -10.19 17.52 8.23
C ASP A 66 -10.72 16.23 7.59
N ALA A 67 -11.77 16.30 6.77
CA ALA A 67 -12.22 15.15 5.98
C ALA A 67 -11.16 14.73 4.94
N VAL A 68 -10.45 15.68 4.31
CA VAL A 68 -9.32 15.39 3.42
C VAL A 68 -8.20 14.69 4.19
N ARG A 69 -7.78 15.24 5.34
CA ARG A 69 -6.72 14.66 6.18
C ARG A 69 -7.07 13.24 6.62
N LYS A 70 -8.31 13.00 7.05
CA LYS A 70 -8.82 11.67 7.41
C LYS A 70 -8.85 10.71 6.23
N SER A 71 -9.23 11.18 5.04
CA SER A 71 -9.22 10.39 3.80
C SER A 71 -7.81 9.92 3.46
N ILE A 72 -6.84 10.84 3.45
CA ILE A 72 -5.43 10.53 3.16
C ILE A 72 -4.89 9.50 4.16
N ARG A 73 -5.13 9.72 5.46
CA ARG A 73 -4.70 8.77 6.51
C ARG A 73 -5.33 7.39 6.30
N ALA A 74 -6.65 7.33 6.10
CA ALA A 74 -7.36 6.07 5.92
C ALA A 74 -6.91 5.31 4.67
N ILE A 75 -6.63 6.01 3.58
CA ILE A 75 -6.11 5.40 2.35
C ILE A 75 -4.67 4.89 2.57
N LYS A 76 -3.78 5.69 3.17
CA LYS A 76 -2.38 5.30 3.46
C LYS A 76 -2.25 4.13 4.45
N GLU A 77 -3.15 4.04 5.43
CA GLU A 77 -3.18 2.91 6.37
C GLU A 77 -3.74 1.63 5.75
N SER A 78 -4.49 1.74 4.65
CA SER A 78 -5.01 0.56 3.95
C SER A 78 -3.89 -0.11 3.17
N THR A 79 -3.65 -1.39 3.43
CA THR A 79 -2.60 -2.17 2.78
C THR A 79 -3.24 -3.23 1.89
N ILE A 80 -3.01 -3.11 0.59
CA ILE A 80 -3.47 -4.07 -0.42
C ILE A 80 -2.26 -4.46 -1.25
N THR A 81 -1.90 -5.75 -1.27
CA THR A 81 -0.76 -6.27 -2.03
C THR A 81 -1.15 -7.46 -2.89
N GLY A 82 -0.30 -7.81 -3.86
CA GLY A 82 -0.56 -8.87 -4.85
C GLY A 82 -1.18 -8.35 -6.15
N ILE A 83 -1.76 -7.15 -6.12
CA ILE A 83 -2.32 -6.42 -7.27
C ILE A 83 -2.02 -4.92 -7.16
N LYS A 84 -2.08 -4.21 -8.29
CA LYS A 84 -2.03 -2.74 -8.35
C LYS A 84 -3.35 -2.12 -7.91
N THR A 85 -3.27 -0.86 -7.45
CA THR A 85 -4.45 -0.07 -7.05
C THR A 85 -4.28 1.39 -7.44
N ASN A 86 -5.39 2.13 -7.46
CA ASN A 86 -5.42 3.57 -7.76
C ASN A 86 -5.06 4.47 -6.56
N VAL A 87 -4.52 3.92 -5.48
CA VAL A 87 -4.29 4.60 -4.20
C VAL A 87 -3.41 5.85 -4.34
N ASP A 88 -2.31 5.76 -5.08
CA ASP A 88 -1.38 6.88 -5.24
C ASP A 88 -2.02 8.05 -5.99
N PHE A 89 -2.82 7.76 -7.01
CA PHE A 89 -3.61 8.77 -7.72
C PHE A 89 -4.60 9.47 -6.79
N LEU A 90 -5.32 8.71 -5.94
CA LEU A 90 -6.24 9.29 -4.96
C LEU A 90 -5.50 10.20 -3.96
N ILE A 91 -4.31 9.79 -3.51
CA ILE A 91 -3.48 10.60 -2.61
C ILE A 91 -3.04 11.90 -3.31
N ASN A 92 -2.67 11.85 -4.59
CA ASN A 92 -2.33 13.04 -5.38
C ASN A 92 -3.52 14.01 -5.49
N VAL A 93 -4.71 13.50 -5.80
CA VAL A 93 -5.95 14.29 -5.86
C VAL A 93 -6.24 14.96 -4.51
N LEU A 94 -6.20 14.21 -3.41
CA LEU A 94 -6.49 14.73 -2.07
C LEU A 94 -5.46 15.76 -1.59
N ASN A 95 -4.21 15.68 -2.08
CA ASN A 95 -3.15 16.63 -1.75
C ASN A 95 -3.16 17.90 -2.62
N ASN A 96 -3.88 17.89 -3.75
CA ASN A 96 -3.96 19.04 -4.65
C ASN A 96 -4.68 20.24 -3.99
N GLU A 97 -4.13 21.44 -4.14
CA GLU A 97 -4.66 22.65 -3.51
C GLU A 97 -6.04 23.06 -4.06
N THR A 98 -6.30 22.89 -5.35
CA THR A 98 -7.61 23.15 -5.96
C THR A 98 -8.68 22.24 -5.37
N PHE A 99 -8.35 20.95 -5.16
CA PHE A 99 -9.25 20.01 -4.49
C PHE A 99 -9.52 20.43 -3.05
N LYS A 100 -8.47 20.75 -2.25
CA LYS A 100 -8.60 21.18 -0.85
C LYS A 100 -9.44 22.45 -0.67
N LYS A 101 -9.37 23.38 -1.63
CA LYS A 101 -10.20 24.59 -1.65
C LYS A 101 -11.64 24.35 -2.09
N GLY A 102 -11.95 23.19 -2.66
CA GLY A 102 -13.27 22.86 -3.19
C GLY A 102 -13.59 23.58 -4.50
N GLU A 103 -12.56 23.99 -5.25
CA GLU A 103 -12.67 24.78 -6.49
C GLU A 103 -12.53 23.92 -7.75
N CYS A 104 -12.66 22.59 -7.62
CA CYS A 104 -12.56 21.66 -8.73
C CYS A 104 -13.87 21.57 -9.52
N ASP A 105 -13.73 21.55 -10.85
CA ASP A 105 -14.80 21.28 -11.80
C ASP A 105 -14.62 19.92 -12.50
N THR A 106 -15.36 19.66 -13.56
CA THR A 106 -15.27 18.41 -14.33
C THR A 106 -13.97 18.27 -15.13
N ASN A 107 -13.29 19.37 -15.44
CA ASN A 107 -12.04 19.38 -16.19
C ASN A 107 -10.80 19.30 -15.27
N PHE A 108 -10.99 19.46 -13.96
CA PHE A 108 -9.94 19.42 -12.95
C PHE A 108 -8.88 18.31 -13.20
N ILE A 109 -9.30 17.06 -13.43
CA ILE A 109 -8.35 15.96 -13.62
C ILE A 109 -7.56 16.14 -14.93
N SER A 110 -8.23 16.51 -16.04
CA SER A 110 -7.56 16.73 -17.33
C SER A 110 -6.62 17.94 -17.34
N GLU A 111 -6.93 18.97 -16.54
CA GLU A 111 -6.12 20.19 -16.42
C GLU A 111 -4.93 20.03 -15.46
N ASN A 112 -4.88 18.92 -14.70
CA ASN A 112 -3.85 18.66 -13.71
C ASN A 112 -3.11 17.34 -14.03
N PRO A 113 -2.32 17.26 -15.14
CA PRO A 113 -1.61 16.04 -15.53
C PRO A 113 -0.60 15.56 -14.47
N GLN A 114 -0.11 16.44 -13.61
CA GLN A 114 0.77 16.08 -12.49
C GLN A 114 0.12 15.13 -11.47
N LEU A 115 -1.21 14.97 -11.50
CA LEU A 115 -1.89 13.98 -10.66
C LEU A 115 -1.48 12.54 -10.99
N PHE A 116 -0.99 12.30 -12.21
CA PHE A 116 -0.52 11.00 -12.69
C PHE A 116 0.97 10.76 -12.42
N ASP A 117 1.70 11.74 -11.87
CA ASP A 117 3.11 11.60 -11.51
C ASP A 117 3.26 10.72 -10.27
N ILE A 118 3.21 9.41 -10.48
CA ILE A 118 3.35 8.40 -9.43
C ILE A 118 4.80 7.91 -9.43
N SER A 119 5.53 8.32 -8.39
CA SER A 119 6.88 7.81 -8.17
C SER A 119 6.80 6.41 -7.55
N PRO A 120 7.43 5.39 -8.14
CA PRO A 120 7.47 4.07 -7.52
C PRO A 120 8.16 4.17 -6.15
N GLN A 121 7.47 3.69 -5.12
CA GLN A 121 8.06 3.63 -3.79
C GLN A 121 9.25 2.66 -3.81
N ASN A 122 10.40 3.10 -3.29
CA ASN A 122 11.56 2.23 -3.20
C ASN A 122 11.34 1.19 -2.10
N ASP A 123 10.94 -0.02 -2.49
CA ASP A 123 10.72 -1.13 -1.58
C ASP A 123 12.05 -1.86 -1.30
N SER A 124 12.83 -1.29 -0.39
CA SER A 124 14.12 -1.85 0.04
C SER A 124 13.95 -3.22 0.69
N GLU A 125 12.85 -3.41 1.42
CA GLU A 125 12.50 -4.60 2.17
C GLU A 125 12.24 -5.76 1.20
N TYR A 126 11.43 -5.54 0.17
CA TYR A 126 11.21 -6.52 -0.90
C TYR A 126 12.49 -6.87 -1.64
N LYS A 127 13.33 -5.87 -1.99
CA LYS A 127 14.63 -6.11 -2.63
C LYS A 127 15.55 -6.96 -1.76
N LEU A 128 15.60 -6.70 -0.45
CA LEU A 128 16.38 -7.46 0.50
C LEU A 128 15.84 -8.88 0.68
N LEU A 129 14.53 -9.05 0.81
CA LEU A 129 13.89 -10.36 0.93
C LEU A 129 14.11 -11.22 -0.31
N ASN A 130 13.97 -10.63 -1.51
CA ASN A 130 14.30 -11.31 -2.75
C ASN A 130 15.77 -11.70 -2.80
N PHE A 131 16.68 -10.81 -2.44
CA PHE A 131 18.11 -11.13 -2.39
C PHE A 131 18.40 -12.30 -1.44
N ILE A 132 17.86 -12.28 -0.22
CA ILE A 132 18.03 -13.38 0.75
C ILE A 132 17.45 -14.68 0.20
N GLY A 133 16.25 -14.64 -0.37
CA GLY A 133 15.60 -15.81 -0.99
C GLY A 133 16.44 -16.42 -2.11
N GLU A 134 16.92 -15.59 -3.03
CA GLU A 134 17.79 -16.01 -4.14
C GLU A 134 19.09 -16.65 -3.63
N LYS A 135 19.78 -16.00 -2.70
CA LYS A 135 21.03 -16.52 -2.13
C LYS A 135 20.81 -17.85 -1.40
N LEU A 136 19.77 -17.95 -0.57
CA LEU A 136 19.51 -19.16 0.20
C LEU A 136 19.04 -20.32 -0.69
N VAL A 137 18.12 -20.09 -1.63
CA VAL A 137 17.55 -21.18 -2.43
C VAL A 137 18.48 -21.58 -3.57
N ASN A 138 18.96 -20.61 -4.35
CA ASN A 138 19.66 -20.90 -5.62
C ASN A 138 21.18 -21.06 -5.44
N GLU A 139 21.80 -20.32 -4.53
CA GLU A 139 23.26 -20.38 -4.34
C GLU A 139 23.71 -21.39 -3.29
N THR A 140 23.01 -21.49 -2.14
CA THR A 140 23.41 -22.52 -1.16
C THR A 140 23.04 -23.93 -1.63
N LYS A 141 22.06 -24.08 -2.52
CA LYS A 141 21.52 -25.40 -2.96
C LYS A 141 21.18 -26.34 -1.79
N GLY A 142 20.82 -25.79 -0.63
CA GLY A 142 20.57 -26.55 0.59
C GLY A 142 21.83 -27.00 1.35
N VAL A 143 23.02 -26.63 0.90
CA VAL A 143 24.28 -26.84 1.63
C VAL A 143 24.36 -25.82 2.76
N LYS A 144 24.02 -26.28 3.98
CA LYS A 144 24.27 -25.49 5.19
C LYS A 144 25.78 -25.39 5.40
N LYS A 145 26.30 -24.17 5.44
CA LYS A 145 27.67 -23.96 5.94
C LYS A 145 27.68 -24.35 7.41
N GLU A 146 28.50 -25.34 7.75
CA GLU A 146 28.88 -25.54 9.15
C GLU A 146 29.77 -24.37 9.53
N TYR A 147 29.33 -23.60 10.53
CA TYR A 147 30.13 -22.57 11.14
C TYR A 147 30.91 -23.19 12.28
N ASP A 148 32.13 -22.73 12.51
CA ASP A 148 32.90 -23.14 13.68
C ASP A 148 32.08 -22.90 14.95
N VAL A 149 32.09 -23.89 15.83
CA VAL A 149 31.47 -23.75 17.15
C VAL A 149 32.14 -22.54 17.83
N PRO A 150 31.38 -21.51 18.25
CA PRO A 150 31.97 -20.35 18.88
C PRO A 150 32.77 -20.80 20.10
N VAL A 151 34.07 -20.48 20.10
CA VAL A 151 34.94 -20.78 21.24
C VAL A 151 34.54 -19.85 22.36
N ILE A 152 33.84 -20.40 23.35
CA ILE A 152 33.51 -19.68 24.58
C ILE A 152 34.84 -19.43 25.31
N PRO A 153 35.23 -18.17 25.57
CA PRO A 153 36.45 -17.89 26.31
C PRO A 153 36.32 -18.48 27.72
N ILE A 154 37.37 -19.18 28.17
CA ILE A 154 37.41 -19.74 29.53
C ILE A 154 37.60 -18.57 30.50
N VAL A 155 36.55 -18.27 31.27
CA VAL A 155 36.61 -17.26 32.33
C VAL A 155 37.16 -17.92 33.59
N ASN A 156 38.43 -17.67 33.89
CA ASN A 156 39.05 -18.07 35.14
C ASN A 156 38.67 -17.06 36.23
N SER A 157 37.62 -17.39 36.98
CA SER A 157 37.04 -16.65 38.11
C SER A 157 36.12 -15.45 37.79
N LEU A 158 35.03 -15.36 38.55
CA LEU A 158 34.07 -14.26 38.62
C LEU A 158 34.55 -13.18 39.62
N ASP A 159 35.86 -12.94 39.73
CA ASP A 159 36.38 -11.96 40.67
C ASP A 159 36.35 -10.57 40.03
N GLY A 160 35.14 -10.03 39.88
CA GLY A 160 34.92 -8.70 39.29
C GLY A 160 33.45 -8.26 39.17
N LEU A 161 32.52 -9.01 39.76
CA LEU A 161 31.12 -8.63 40.02
C LEU A 161 30.86 -8.69 41.52
#